data_AF-A0A7I7WYA2-F1
#
_entry.id   AF-A0A7I7WYA2-F1
#
_cell.length_a   1.000
_cell.length_b   1.000
_cell.length_c   1.000
_cell.angle_alpha   90.00
_cell.angle_beta   90.00
_cell.angle_gamma   90.00
#
_symmetry.space_group_name_H-M   'P 1'
#
loop_
_entity.id
_entity.type
_entity.pdbx_description
1 polymer ?
#
loop_
_entity_poly.entity_id
_entity_poly.type
_entity_poly.pdbx_seq_one_letter_code
_entity_poly.pdbx_strand_id
1 'polypeptide(L)'
;MSSEPRIPAQTRPTLLVFADSLSYYGPTGGLPADHPRIWPNLVADQLGWDVELIGRIGWTSRDVWWASTQDPRAWAALPRAGAVIFATSGMDSLPSVWPTALRELIRYVRPSGLRRWVRDFYGWLQPRFSPFARAALPPHLTVSYLELTRGAIDFNRPGIPIVASLPSVHIADTYGRAHQGREPTVRAITAWAREHDVPLVDLKAAVADEVLSGRANPDGIHWNFEAHQAVAELMLKALSEAGVPSPPV
;
A
#
# COMPACT_ATOMS: atom_id res chain seq x y z
N MET A 1 -44.61 13.29 25.87
CA MET A 1 -43.17 13.53 25.67
C MET A 1 -42.89 13.22 24.22
N SER A 2 -42.84 14.25 23.37
CA SER A 2 -42.51 14.09 21.95
C SER A 2 -41.07 13.63 21.81
N SER A 3 -40.88 12.45 21.24
CA SER A 3 -39.59 12.01 20.72
C SER A 3 -39.29 12.82 19.46
N GLU A 4 -38.41 13.82 19.59
CA GLU A 4 -37.79 14.45 18.42
C GLU A 4 -37.11 13.37 17.57
N PRO A 5 -37.29 13.40 16.23
CA PRO A 5 -36.53 12.53 15.36
C PRO A 5 -35.05 12.92 15.45
N ARG A 6 -34.21 11.99 15.93
CA ARG A 6 -32.75 12.11 15.80
C ARG A 6 -32.45 12.30 14.32
N ILE A 7 -31.97 13.49 13.96
CA ILE A 7 -31.32 13.73 12.67
C ILE A 7 -30.25 12.64 12.53
N PRO A 8 -30.23 11.83 11.45
CA PRO A 8 -29.17 10.87 11.24
C PRO A 8 -27.85 11.62 11.31
N ALA A 9 -26.94 11.22 12.20
CA ALA A 9 -25.59 11.76 12.20
C ALA A 9 -25.06 11.61 10.76
N GLN A 10 -24.67 12.74 10.16
CA GLN A 10 -24.17 12.75 8.79
C GLN A 10 -23.01 11.76 8.72
N THR A 11 -23.20 10.65 8.00
CA THR A 11 -22.22 9.57 7.94
C THR A 11 -20.97 10.12 7.27
N ARG A 12 -19.85 10.12 8.01
CA ARG A 12 -18.56 10.58 7.49
C ARG A 12 -18.18 9.73 6.27
N PRO A 13 -17.67 10.33 5.18
CA PRO A 13 -17.14 9.55 4.07
C PRO A 13 -16.00 8.65 4.55
N THR A 14 -15.79 7.52 3.86
CA THR A 14 -14.69 6.62 4.14
C THR A 14 -13.54 6.84 3.15
N LEU A 15 -12.31 6.94 3.64
CA LEU A 15 -11.10 6.78 2.85
C LEU A 15 -10.81 5.28 2.72
N LEU A 16 -11.07 4.71 1.54
CA LEU A 16 -10.80 3.30 1.27
C LEU A 16 -9.37 3.14 0.78
N VAL A 17 -8.53 2.43 1.54
CA VAL A 17 -7.11 2.27 1.23
C VAL A 17 -6.79 0.80 1.01
N PHE A 18 -6.44 0.44 -0.23
CA PHE A 18 -5.83 -0.85 -0.54
C PHE A 18 -4.32 -0.73 -0.36
N ALA A 19 -3.74 -1.49 0.56
CA ALA A 19 -2.36 -1.28 1.01
C ALA A 19 -1.54 -2.55 1.19
N ASP A 20 -0.22 -2.36 1.25
CA ASP A 20 0.71 -3.31 1.86
C ASP A 20 1.17 -2.84 3.26
N SER A 21 2.21 -3.47 3.81
CA SER A 21 2.70 -3.18 5.16
C SER A 21 3.28 -1.78 5.33
N LEU A 22 3.68 -1.08 4.27
CA LEU A 22 4.19 0.29 4.34
C LEU A 22 3.16 1.28 4.90
N SER A 23 1.87 0.92 4.87
CA SER A 23 0.81 1.82 5.32
C SER A 23 0.52 1.75 6.82
N TYR A 24 0.94 0.70 7.51
CA TYR A 24 0.58 0.48 8.91
C TYR A 24 1.71 -0.06 9.80
N TYR A 25 2.92 -0.24 9.27
CA TYR A 25 4.11 -0.48 10.10
C TYR A 25 4.73 0.85 10.50
N GLY A 26 4.90 1.08 11.81
CA GLY A 26 5.66 2.22 12.35
C GLY A 26 7.02 1.78 12.90
N PRO A 27 7.75 2.64 13.65
CA PRO A 27 9.19 2.53 14.01
C PRO A 27 9.72 1.18 14.51
N THR A 28 8.85 0.36 15.10
CA THR A 28 9.23 -0.90 15.76
C THR A 28 8.49 -2.12 15.22
N GLY A 29 7.61 -1.96 14.22
CA GLY A 29 6.85 -3.06 13.62
C GLY A 29 5.41 -2.70 13.25
N GLY A 30 4.60 -3.73 13.03
CA GLY A 30 3.20 -3.57 12.64
C GLY A 30 2.35 -2.93 13.73
N LEU A 31 1.55 -1.93 13.35
CA LEU A 31 0.60 -1.24 14.22
C LEU A 31 -0.84 -1.65 13.86
N PRO A 32 -1.80 -1.45 14.77
CA PRO A 32 -3.23 -1.54 14.46
C PRO A 32 -3.62 -0.61 13.30
N ALA A 33 -4.62 -1.02 12.52
CA ALA A 33 -5.09 -0.25 11.36
C ALA A 33 -5.69 1.12 11.75
N ASP A 34 -6.12 1.29 12.99
CA ASP A 34 -6.69 2.51 13.58
C ASP A 34 -5.65 3.33 14.36
N HIS A 35 -4.36 2.99 14.27
CA HIS A 35 -3.33 3.72 15.00
C HIS A 35 -3.25 5.19 14.51
N PRO A 36 -3.35 6.20 15.38
CA PRO A 36 -3.56 7.59 14.95
C PRO A 36 -2.38 8.20 14.20
N ARG A 37 -1.19 7.61 14.31
CA ARG A 37 0.05 8.14 13.70
C ARG A 37 0.43 7.51 12.35
N ILE A 38 -0.33 6.53 11.86
CA ILE A 38 -0.07 5.99 10.51
C ILE A 38 -0.70 6.89 9.47
N TRP A 39 -0.04 7.03 8.32
CA TRP A 39 -0.43 7.97 7.27
C TRP A 39 -1.91 7.88 6.85
N PRO A 40 -2.57 6.71 6.75
CA PRO A 40 -3.98 6.65 6.36
C PRO A 40 -4.88 7.39 7.35
N ASN A 41 -4.62 7.24 8.64
CA ASN A 41 -5.39 7.87 9.70
C ASN A 41 -5.08 9.36 9.81
N LEU A 42 -3.83 9.78 9.55
CA LEU A 42 -3.49 11.20 9.45
C LEU A 42 -4.24 11.89 8.31
N VAL A 43 -4.33 11.26 7.13
CA VAL A 43 -5.08 11.78 5.98
C VAL A 43 -6.57 11.88 6.31
N ALA A 44 -7.15 10.82 6.86
CA ALA A 44 -8.58 10.82 7.17
C ALA A 44 -8.95 11.78 8.30
N ASP A 45 -8.10 11.93 9.33
CA ASP A 45 -8.29 12.91 10.39
C ASP A 45 -8.34 14.34 9.81
N GLN A 46 -7.41 14.67 8.91
CA GLN A 46 -7.40 15.95 8.20
C GLN A 46 -8.67 16.16 7.37
N LEU A 47 -9.15 15.14 6.66
CA LEU A 47 -10.39 15.21 5.87
C LEU A 47 -11.66 15.18 6.72
N GLY A 48 -11.55 14.83 8.00
CA GLY A 48 -12.68 14.52 8.85
C GLY A 48 -13.46 13.28 8.40
N TRP A 49 -12.77 12.27 7.86
CA TRP A 49 -13.32 11.03 7.29
C TRP A 49 -13.00 9.81 8.17
N ASP A 50 -13.69 8.69 7.91
CA ASP A 50 -13.33 7.38 8.48
C ASP A 50 -12.31 6.67 7.57
N VAL A 51 -11.58 5.67 8.09
CA VAL A 51 -10.64 4.85 7.29
C VAL A 51 -11.14 3.42 7.19
N GLU A 52 -11.12 2.87 5.97
CA GLU A 52 -11.11 1.42 5.76
C GLU A 52 -9.77 1.04 5.12
N LEU A 53 -8.88 0.46 5.92
CA LEU A 53 -7.58 -0.05 5.47
C LEU A 53 -7.68 -1.55 5.19
N ILE A 54 -7.54 -1.92 3.91
CA ILE A 54 -7.54 -3.31 3.44
C ILE A 54 -6.15 -3.64 2.92
N GLY A 55 -5.39 -4.42 3.70
CA GLY A 55 -4.02 -4.72 3.37
C GLY A 55 -3.43 -5.85 4.19
N ARG A 56 -2.40 -6.48 3.65
CA ARG A 56 -1.55 -7.42 4.40
C ARG A 56 -0.09 -7.24 4.02
N ILE A 57 0.79 -7.70 4.92
CA ILE A 57 2.22 -7.75 4.67
C ILE A 57 2.52 -8.53 3.39
N GLY A 58 3.35 -7.94 2.54
CA GLY A 58 3.80 -8.58 1.31
C GLY A 58 2.83 -8.51 0.13
N TRP A 59 1.70 -7.80 0.27
CA TRP A 59 0.74 -7.62 -0.82
C TRP A 59 1.31 -6.84 -2.00
N THR A 60 1.04 -7.35 -3.19
CA THR A 60 1.32 -6.71 -4.47
C THR A 60 0.03 -6.15 -5.06
N SER A 61 0.11 -5.43 -6.18
CA SER A 61 -1.08 -4.98 -6.93
C SER A 61 -1.99 -6.15 -7.36
N ARG A 62 -1.46 -7.36 -7.53
CA ARG A 62 -2.26 -8.58 -7.76
C ARG A 62 -3.19 -8.88 -6.58
N ASP A 63 -2.69 -8.74 -5.36
CA ASP A 63 -3.46 -9.04 -4.15
C ASP A 63 -4.57 -8.02 -3.95
N VAL A 64 -4.35 -6.76 -4.34
CA VAL A 64 -5.38 -5.71 -4.37
C VAL A 64 -6.53 -6.09 -5.27
N TRP A 65 -6.26 -6.59 -6.49
CA TRP A 65 -7.32 -7.09 -7.39
C TRP A 65 -8.18 -8.18 -6.75
N TRP A 66 -7.54 -9.14 -6.07
CA TRP A 66 -8.28 -10.19 -5.38
C TRP A 66 -9.04 -9.66 -4.17
N ALA A 67 -8.47 -8.73 -3.41
CA ALA A 67 -9.17 -8.09 -2.30
C ALA A 67 -10.39 -7.30 -2.79
N SER A 68 -10.27 -6.51 -3.86
CA SER A 68 -11.39 -5.74 -4.40
C SER A 68 -12.53 -6.63 -4.92
N THR A 69 -12.21 -7.85 -5.38
CA THR A 69 -13.19 -8.77 -5.99
C THR A 69 -13.64 -9.91 -5.09
N GLN A 70 -13.04 -10.10 -3.91
CA GLN A 70 -13.34 -11.24 -3.02
C GLN A 70 -13.49 -10.86 -1.54
N ASP A 71 -13.06 -9.67 -1.12
CA ASP A 71 -13.16 -9.26 0.28
C ASP A 71 -14.49 -8.53 0.54
N PRO A 72 -15.41 -9.09 1.34
CA PRO A 72 -16.67 -8.44 1.66
C PRO A 72 -16.50 -7.11 2.40
N ARG A 73 -15.36 -6.85 3.05
CA ARG A 73 -15.06 -5.55 3.65
C ARG A 73 -14.87 -4.48 2.58
N ALA A 74 -14.20 -4.81 1.47
CA ALA A 74 -14.03 -3.90 0.35
C ALA A 74 -15.39 -3.49 -0.23
N TRP A 75 -16.30 -4.46 -0.38
CA TRP A 75 -17.66 -4.21 -0.90
C TRP A 75 -18.52 -3.42 0.08
N ALA A 76 -18.34 -3.62 1.39
CA ALA A 76 -19.05 -2.85 2.41
C ALA A 76 -18.53 -1.41 2.55
N ALA A 77 -17.25 -1.17 2.25
CA ALA A 77 -16.63 0.14 2.33
C ALA A 77 -16.86 0.98 1.07
N LEU A 78 -16.82 0.37 -0.12
CA LEU A 78 -16.89 1.08 -1.40
C LEU A 78 -18.14 2.00 -1.55
N PRO A 79 -19.36 1.60 -1.15
CA PRO A 79 -20.54 2.49 -1.21
C PRO A 79 -20.44 3.73 -0.31
N ARG A 80 -19.65 3.64 0.78
CA ARG A 80 -19.40 4.74 1.74
C ARG A 80 -18.13 5.52 1.40
N ALA A 81 -17.34 5.04 0.45
CA ALA A 81 -16.07 5.64 0.11
C ALA A 81 -16.27 7.01 -0.55
N GLY A 82 -15.51 7.99 -0.08
CA GLY A 82 -15.35 9.31 -0.70
C GLY A 82 -14.17 9.36 -1.67
N ALA A 83 -13.17 8.50 -1.47
CA ALA A 83 -12.03 8.30 -2.37
C ALA A 83 -11.40 6.92 -2.15
N VAL A 84 -10.62 6.46 -3.12
CA VAL A 84 -9.85 5.22 -3.03
C VAL A 84 -8.36 5.49 -3.23
N ILE A 85 -7.52 4.86 -2.41
CA ILE A 85 -6.05 4.89 -2.58
C ILE A 85 -5.53 3.49 -2.87
N PHE A 86 -4.77 3.35 -3.95
CA PHE A 86 -3.90 2.20 -4.22
C PHE A 86 -2.52 2.45 -3.64
N ALA A 87 -2.34 2.10 -2.36
CA ALA A 87 -1.09 2.22 -1.61
C ALA A 87 -0.25 0.92 -1.68
N THR A 88 -0.07 0.41 -2.90
CA THR A 88 0.77 -0.77 -3.21
C THR A 88 1.86 -0.38 -4.21
N SER A 89 2.46 -1.37 -4.90
CA SER A 89 3.62 -1.24 -5.81
C SER A 89 5.01 -1.33 -5.16
N GLY A 90 5.11 -1.09 -3.84
CA GLY A 90 6.34 -1.30 -3.08
C GLY A 90 6.83 -2.74 -3.25
N MET A 91 6.00 -3.69 -2.79
CA MET A 91 6.25 -5.12 -2.93
C MET A 91 6.39 -5.59 -4.38
N ASP A 92 5.64 -5.02 -5.32
CA ASP A 92 5.73 -5.35 -6.75
C ASP A 92 7.15 -5.20 -7.25
N SER A 93 7.81 -4.09 -6.88
CA SER A 93 9.15 -3.72 -7.34
C SER A 93 10.28 -4.45 -6.62
N LEU A 94 10.01 -5.07 -5.46
CA LEU A 94 11.05 -5.75 -4.68
C LEU A 94 11.60 -6.97 -5.40
N PRO A 95 12.90 -7.28 -5.23
CA PRO A 95 13.50 -8.44 -5.83
C PRO A 95 12.92 -9.73 -5.24
N SER A 96 12.47 -10.63 -6.11
CA SER A 96 11.86 -11.90 -5.76
C SER A 96 12.73 -13.05 -6.27
N VAL A 97 13.56 -13.56 -5.37
CA VAL A 97 14.46 -14.69 -5.67
C VAL A 97 13.66 -15.95 -6.02
N TRP A 98 12.54 -16.17 -5.33
CA TRP A 98 11.57 -17.24 -5.62
C TRP A 98 10.17 -16.65 -5.77
N PRO A 99 9.31 -17.23 -6.61
CA PRO A 99 7.90 -16.83 -6.68
C PRO A 99 7.27 -16.73 -5.30
N THR A 100 6.52 -15.65 -5.05
CA THR A 100 5.90 -15.37 -3.74
C THR A 100 5.12 -16.58 -3.22
N ALA A 101 4.39 -17.29 -4.09
CA ALA A 101 3.66 -18.51 -3.73
C ALA A 101 4.55 -19.58 -3.06
N LEU A 102 5.76 -19.82 -3.57
CA LEU A 102 6.69 -20.79 -2.99
C LEU A 102 7.19 -20.35 -1.62
N ARG A 103 7.47 -19.05 -1.45
CA ARG A 103 7.82 -18.48 -0.14
C ARG A 103 6.68 -18.65 0.85
N GLU A 104 5.44 -18.40 0.43
CA GLU A 104 4.27 -18.56 1.29
C GLU A 104 4.03 -20.03 1.69
N LEU A 105 4.44 -21.01 0.87
CA LEU A 105 4.34 -22.43 1.21
C LEU A 105 5.20 -22.84 2.41
N ILE A 106 6.25 -22.08 2.74
CA ILE A 106 7.14 -22.36 3.86
C ILE A 106 6.34 -22.53 5.17
N ARG A 107 5.27 -21.74 5.39
CA ARG A 107 4.46 -21.83 6.62
C ARG A 107 3.78 -23.19 6.82
N TYR A 108 3.52 -23.90 5.72
CA TYR A 108 2.86 -25.22 5.70
C TYR A 108 3.83 -26.40 5.74
N VAL A 109 5.14 -26.16 5.62
CA VAL A 109 6.16 -27.21 5.67
C VAL A 109 6.12 -27.92 7.04
N ARG A 110 6.14 -29.26 7.01
CA ARG A 110 6.19 -30.13 8.18
C ARG A 110 7.29 -31.17 8.01
N PRO A 111 7.95 -31.62 9.09
CA PRO A 111 7.78 -31.18 10.49
C PRO A 111 8.43 -29.79 10.76
N SER A 112 8.29 -29.27 12.00
CA SER A 112 8.74 -27.91 12.35
C SER A 112 10.25 -27.69 12.15
N GLY A 113 11.07 -28.73 12.31
CA GLY A 113 12.51 -28.69 12.03
C GLY A 113 12.82 -28.40 10.56
N LEU A 114 12.14 -29.11 9.65
CA LEU A 114 12.28 -28.88 8.21
C LEU A 114 11.84 -27.46 7.83
N ARG A 115 10.72 -26.98 8.39
CA ARG A 115 10.26 -25.61 8.15
C ARG A 115 11.29 -24.55 8.54
N ARG A 116 11.91 -24.69 9.73
CA ARG A 116 12.96 -23.77 10.17
C ARG A 116 14.13 -23.81 9.19
N TRP A 117 14.60 -25.00 8.83
CA TRP A 117 15.67 -25.16 7.86
C TRP A 117 15.35 -24.52 6.50
N VAL A 118 14.15 -24.74 5.93
CA VAL A 118 13.74 -24.13 4.66
C VAL A 118 13.69 -22.61 4.77
N ARG A 119 13.14 -22.07 5.86
CA ARG A 119 13.10 -20.62 6.11
C ARG A 119 14.49 -20.02 6.24
N ASP A 120 15.38 -20.68 6.97
CA ASP A 120 16.73 -20.19 7.23
C ASP A 120 17.57 -20.26 5.95
N PHE A 121 17.41 -21.33 5.16
CA PHE A 121 18.00 -21.45 3.82
C PHE A 121 17.49 -20.37 2.86
N TYR A 122 16.18 -20.09 2.87
CA TYR A 122 15.60 -18.99 2.10
C TYR A 122 16.19 -17.63 2.55
N GLY A 123 16.28 -17.38 3.85
CA GLY A 123 16.90 -16.17 4.41
C GLY A 123 18.39 -16.03 4.08
N TRP A 124 19.09 -17.15 3.85
CA TRP A 124 20.47 -17.14 3.35
C TRP A 124 20.53 -16.82 1.85
N LEU A 125 19.63 -17.38 1.04
CA LEU A 125 19.59 -17.17 -0.41
C LEU A 125 19.12 -15.75 -0.78
N GLN A 126 18.03 -15.28 -0.17
CA GLN A 126 17.34 -14.07 -0.56
C GLN A 126 18.29 -12.86 -0.73
N PRO A 127 19.06 -12.44 0.29
CA PRO A 127 19.93 -11.26 0.17
C PRO A 127 21.03 -11.43 -0.88
N ARG A 128 21.50 -12.67 -1.12
CA ARG A 128 22.61 -12.97 -2.06
C ARG A 128 22.18 -12.92 -3.51
N PHE A 129 20.95 -13.34 -3.79
CA PHE A 129 20.41 -13.40 -5.16
C PHE A 129 19.49 -12.22 -5.50
N SER A 130 19.06 -11.44 -4.51
CA SER A 130 18.22 -10.25 -4.72
C SER A 130 18.76 -9.27 -5.78
N PRO A 131 20.08 -8.96 -5.87
CA PRO A 131 20.60 -8.08 -6.91
C PRO A 131 20.37 -8.56 -8.36
N PHE A 132 20.18 -9.87 -8.55
CA PHE A 132 19.96 -10.49 -9.87
C PHE A 132 18.51 -10.95 -10.08
N ALA A 133 17.69 -10.86 -9.03
CA ALA A 133 16.32 -11.32 -9.08
C ALA A 133 15.44 -10.34 -9.87
N ARG A 134 14.36 -10.88 -10.43
CA ARG A 134 13.30 -10.09 -11.06
C ARG A 134 12.41 -9.47 -9.97
N ALA A 135 11.69 -8.42 -10.34
CA ALA A 135 10.63 -7.85 -9.52
C ALA A 135 9.57 -8.91 -9.15
N ALA A 136 9.01 -8.84 -7.94
CA ALA A 136 8.01 -9.78 -7.45
C ALA A 136 6.75 -9.80 -8.32
N LEU A 137 6.38 -8.64 -8.86
CA LEU A 137 5.38 -8.52 -9.91
C LEU A 137 5.99 -7.71 -11.08
N PRO A 138 6.02 -8.28 -12.31
CA PRO A 138 6.48 -7.55 -13.47
C PRO A 138 5.70 -6.24 -13.69
N PRO A 139 6.36 -5.13 -14.12
CA PRO A 139 5.72 -3.82 -14.27
C PRO A 139 4.44 -3.82 -15.11
N HIS A 140 4.40 -4.59 -16.20
CA HIS A 140 3.21 -4.70 -17.05
C HIS A 140 2.04 -5.38 -16.31
N LEU A 141 2.31 -6.39 -15.47
CA LEU A 141 1.27 -7.01 -14.65
C LEU A 141 0.82 -6.09 -13.52
N THR A 142 1.74 -5.32 -12.91
CA THR A 142 1.39 -4.30 -11.92
C THR A 142 0.33 -3.35 -12.48
N VAL A 143 0.56 -2.75 -13.65
CA VAL A 143 -0.42 -1.84 -14.26
C VAL A 143 -1.68 -2.55 -14.72
N SER A 144 -1.58 -3.80 -15.22
CA SER A 144 -2.78 -4.58 -15.57
C SER A 144 -3.68 -4.81 -14.36
N TYR A 145 -3.13 -5.14 -13.19
CA TYR A 145 -3.96 -5.33 -11.99
C TYR A 145 -4.48 -4.02 -11.41
N LEU A 146 -3.68 -2.94 -11.42
CA LEU A 146 -4.17 -1.62 -11.04
C LEU A 146 -5.35 -1.20 -11.93
N GLU A 147 -5.27 -1.43 -13.24
CA GLU A 147 -6.35 -1.09 -14.17
C GLU A 147 -7.58 -1.97 -13.99
N LEU A 148 -7.41 -3.29 -13.79
CA LEU A 148 -8.53 -4.16 -13.47
C LEU A 148 -9.26 -3.69 -12.20
N THR A 149 -8.52 -3.36 -11.14
CA THR A 149 -9.10 -2.84 -9.91
C THR A 149 -9.77 -1.48 -10.14
N ARG A 150 -9.11 -0.53 -10.82
CA ARG A 150 -9.67 0.80 -11.13
C ARG A 150 -10.98 0.67 -11.91
N GLY A 151 -10.97 -0.11 -12.98
CA GLY A 151 -12.15 -0.34 -13.83
C GLY A 151 -13.31 -1.00 -13.08
N ALA A 152 -13.02 -1.97 -12.20
CA ALA A 152 -14.06 -2.57 -11.37
C ALA A 152 -14.64 -1.59 -10.34
N ILE A 153 -13.80 -0.74 -9.74
CA ILE A 153 -14.25 0.30 -8.80
C ILE A 153 -15.10 1.34 -9.53
N ASP A 154 -14.63 1.84 -10.67
CA ASP A 154 -15.34 2.83 -11.48
C ASP A 154 -16.67 2.27 -11.99
N PHE A 155 -16.75 1.00 -12.38
CA PHE A 155 -18.01 0.35 -12.74
C PHE A 155 -19.04 0.36 -11.59
N ASN A 156 -18.59 0.17 -10.34
CA ASN A 156 -19.48 0.11 -9.17
C ASN A 156 -19.75 1.49 -8.53
N ARG A 157 -18.81 2.42 -8.65
CA ARG A 157 -18.87 3.80 -8.14
C ARG A 157 -18.27 4.75 -9.19
N PRO A 158 -19.00 5.06 -10.28
CA PRO A 158 -18.48 5.88 -11.36
C PRO A 158 -17.97 7.24 -10.89
N GLY A 159 -16.75 7.59 -11.31
CA GLY A 159 -16.15 8.89 -11.02
C GLY A 159 -15.68 9.10 -9.57
N ILE A 160 -15.61 8.04 -8.76
CA ILE A 160 -14.98 8.15 -7.43
C ILE A 160 -13.49 8.55 -7.59
N PRO A 161 -12.98 9.53 -6.81
CA PRO A 161 -11.57 9.89 -6.85
C PRO A 161 -10.66 8.70 -6.52
N ILE A 162 -9.62 8.49 -7.34
CA ILE A 162 -8.63 7.42 -7.16
C ILE A 162 -7.22 8.04 -7.17
N VAL A 163 -6.39 7.67 -6.19
CA VAL A 163 -4.97 8.02 -6.11
C VAL A 163 -4.15 6.73 -6.07
N ALA A 164 -2.97 6.70 -6.69
CA ALA A 164 -2.06 5.56 -6.62
C ALA A 164 -0.66 5.95 -6.15
N SER A 165 0.05 5.03 -5.51
CA SER A 165 1.43 5.24 -5.08
C SER A 165 2.46 4.64 -6.04
N LEU A 166 3.57 5.34 -6.22
CA LEU A 166 4.79 4.78 -6.81
C LEU A 166 5.61 4.05 -5.72
N PRO A 167 6.46 3.08 -6.10
CA PRO A 167 7.20 2.29 -5.13
C PRO A 167 8.17 3.12 -4.28
N SER A 168 8.34 2.72 -3.02
CA SER A 168 9.29 3.32 -2.07
C SER A 168 10.74 2.87 -2.33
N VAL A 169 11.65 3.23 -1.42
CA VAL A 169 13.03 2.77 -1.26
C VAL A 169 13.21 2.08 0.10
N HIS A 170 14.30 1.34 0.27
CA HIS A 170 14.64 0.62 1.50
C HIS A 170 16.16 0.51 1.69
N ILE A 171 16.62 0.23 2.90
CA ILE A 171 18.00 -0.18 3.21
C ILE A 171 18.08 -1.64 3.69
N ALA A 172 17.00 -2.40 3.50
CA ALA A 172 16.88 -3.78 3.95
C ALA A 172 17.94 -4.72 3.40
N ASP A 173 18.72 -5.33 4.30
CA ASP A 173 19.71 -6.34 3.95
C ASP A 173 19.05 -7.60 3.39
N THR A 174 17.85 -7.96 3.85
CA THR A 174 17.07 -9.11 3.36
C THR A 174 16.81 -9.07 1.86
N TYR A 175 16.74 -7.88 1.27
CA TYR A 175 16.57 -7.68 -0.18
C TYR A 175 17.87 -7.28 -0.87
N GLY A 176 19.03 -7.50 -0.24
CA GLY A 176 20.34 -7.14 -0.76
C GLY A 176 20.49 -5.64 -1.06
N ARG A 177 19.66 -4.79 -0.42
CA ARG A 177 19.52 -3.35 -0.71
C ARG A 177 19.26 -3.04 -2.19
N ALA A 178 18.69 -4.00 -2.92
CA ALA A 178 18.60 -3.95 -4.37
C ALA A 178 17.27 -3.30 -4.82
N HIS A 179 17.37 -2.38 -5.78
CA HIS A 179 16.25 -1.53 -6.24
C HIS A 179 16.00 -1.60 -7.75
N GLN A 180 16.59 -2.58 -8.46
CA GLN A 180 16.54 -2.67 -9.92
C GLN A 180 15.11 -2.79 -10.48
N GLY A 181 14.17 -3.31 -9.70
CA GLY A 181 12.77 -3.39 -10.08
C GLY A 181 12.00 -2.07 -9.98
N ARG A 182 12.50 -1.08 -9.22
CA ARG A 182 11.78 0.17 -8.95
C ARG A 182 11.58 1.00 -10.20
N GLU A 183 12.66 1.31 -10.93
CA GLU A 183 12.59 2.23 -12.06
C GLU A 183 11.66 1.73 -13.18
N PRO A 184 11.72 0.44 -13.61
CA PRO A 184 10.74 -0.10 -14.55
C PRO A 184 9.30 -0.02 -14.05
N THR A 185 9.04 -0.31 -12.77
CA THR A 185 7.70 -0.22 -12.17
C THR A 185 7.19 1.22 -12.13
N VAL A 186 8.04 2.19 -11.75
CA VAL A 186 7.70 3.61 -11.77
C VAL A 186 7.31 4.07 -13.17
N ARG A 187 8.10 3.71 -14.18
CA ARG A 187 7.79 4.09 -15.58
C ARG A 187 6.45 3.53 -16.03
N ALA A 188 6.16 2.26 -15.72
CA ALA A 188 4.90 1.63 -16.08
C ALA A 188 3.70 2.31 -15.39
N ILE A 189 3.76 2.50 -14.07
CA ILE A 189 2.67 3.15 -13.31
C ILE A 189 2.49 4.60 -13.76
N THR A 190 3.57 5.33 -14.04
CA THR A 190 3.49 6.71 -14.53
C THR A 190 2.81 6.78 -15.90
N ALA A 191 3.11 5.84 -16.80
CA ALA A 191 2.44 5.79 -18.11
C ALA A 191 0.95 5.48 -17.97
N TRP A 192 0.60 4.46 -17.18
CA TRP A 192 -0.79 4.11 -16.88
C TRP A 192 -1.56 5.27 -16.23
N ALA A 193 -0.96 5.92 -15.23
CA ALA A 193 -1.59 7.04 -14.53
C ALA A 193 -1.90 8.22 -15.45
N ARG A 194 -1.02 8.51 -16.41
CA ARG A 194 -1.27 9.55 -17.43
C ARG A 194 -2.39 9.17 -18.40
N GLU A 195 -2.49 7.89 -18.76
CA GLU A 195 -3.55 7.39 -19.64
C GLU A 195 -4.93 7.47 -18.99
N HIS A 196 -5.00 7.26 -17.67
CA HIS A 196 -6.26 7.18 -16.92
C HIS A 196 -6.52 8.38 -15.98
N ASP A 197 -5.71 9.43 -16.08
CA ASP A 197 -5.80 10.64 -15.24
C ASP A 197 -5.84 10.35 -13.73
N VAL A 198 -4.94 9.47 -13.27
CA VAL A 198 -4.83 9.07 -11.86
C VAL A 198 -3.68 9.83 -11.20
N PRO A 199 -3.94 10.70 -10.20
CA PRO A 199 -2.87 11.36 -9.45
C PRO A 199 -1.96 10.35 -8.74
N LEU A 200 -0.66 10.67 -8.71
CA LEU A 200 0.39 9.79 -8.18
C LEU A 200 1.10 10.39 -6.98
N VAL A 201 1.35 9.55 -5.98
CA VAL A 201 2.23 9.87 -4.85
C VAL A 201 3.54 9.11 -4.97
N ASP A 202 4.67 9.82 -5.09
CA ASP A 202 5.99 9.19 -5.02
C ASP A 202 6.41 8.93 -3.57
N LEU A 203 6.27 7.69 -3.12
CA LEU A 203 6.67 7.29 -1.77
C LEU A 203 8.17 7.52 -1.54
N LYS A 204 9.02 7.36 -2.56
CA LYS A 204 10.46 7.66 -2.41
C LYS A 204 10.66 9.12 -2.05
N ALA A 205 9.92 10.04 -2.67
CA ALA A 205 10.06 11.47 -2.40
C ALA A 205 9.70 11.82 -0.95
N ALA A 206 8.73 11.11 -0.36
CA ALA A 206 8.35 11.31 1.03
C ALA A 206 9.33 10.72 2.05
N VAL A 207 9.93 9.56 1.75
CA VAL A 207 10.57 8.74 2.81
C VAL A 207 12.07 8.55 2.64
N ALA A 208 12.66 8.94 1.50
CA ALA A 208 14.06 8.66 1.20
C ALA A 208 15.02 9.23 2.26
N ASP A 209 14.81 10.45 2.73
CA ASP A 209 15.68 11.08 3.73
C ASP A 209 15.68 10.32 5.06
N GLU A 210 14.50 9.85 5.49
CA GLU A 210 14.34 9.05 6.70
C GLU A 210 14.96 7.65 6.54
N VAL A 211 14.64 6.98 5.44
CA VAL A 211 15.05 5.59 5.21
C VAL A 211 16.54 5.47 4.94
N LEU A 212 17.08 6.30 4.05
CA LEU A 212 18.48 6.22 3.61
C LEU A 212 19.46 6.74 4.66
N SER A 213 19.00 7.56 5.61
CA SER A 213 19.81 7.99 6.77
C SER A 213 19.83 6.96 7.91
N GLY A 214 19.20 5.79 7.74
CA GLY A 214 19.19 4.73 8.75
C GLY A 214 18.13 4.91 9.84
N ARG A 215 17.16 5.81 9.65
CA ARG A 215 16.02 6.01 10.56
C ARG A 215 14.79 5.18 10.21
N ALA A 216 14.92 4.28 9.22
CA ALA A 216 13.96 3.21 8.99
C ALA A 216 13.84 2.28 10.21
N ASN A 217 12.78 1.48 10.21
CA ASN A 217 12.64 0.35 11.12
C ASN A 217 13.85 -0.58 11.09
N PRO A 218 14.01 -1.43 12.12
CA PRO A 218 15.07 -2.45 12.15
C PRO A 218 15.13 -3.39 10.93
N ASP A 219 14.02 -3.57 10.19
CA ASP A 219 14.01 -4.37 8.95
C ASP A 219 14.54 -3.61 7.72
N GLY A 220 14.73 -2.30 7.84
CA GLY A 220 15.21 -1.42 6.78
C GLY A 220 14.21 -1.16 5.66
N ILE A 221 12.94 -1.56 5.78
CA ILE A 221 11.87 -1.39 4.78
C ILE A 221 10.87 -0.34 5.24
N HIS A 222 10.35 -0.53 6.45
CA HIS A 222 9.31 0.32 7.01
C HIS A 222 9.94 1.55 7.65
N TRP A 223 9.16 2.61 7.85
CA TRP A 223 9.69 3.92 8.19
C TRP A 223 9.13 4.45 9.51
N ASN A 224 9.74 5.53 9.99
CA ASN A 224 9.34 6.20 11.21
C ASN A 224 8.07 7.05 11.02
N PHE A 225 7.66 7.73 12.09
CA PHE A 225 6.41 8.50 12.05
C PHE A 225 6.56 9.82 11.27
N GLU A 226 7.77 10.35 11.16
CA GLU A 226 8.12 11.49 10.34
C GLU A 226 7.85 11.19 8.85
N ALA A 227 8.26 10.01 8.38
CA ALA A 227 7.93 9.54 7.05
C ALA A 227 6.42 9.31 6.86
N HIS A 228 5.69 8.81 7.87
CA HIS A 228 4.22 8.71 7.80
C HIS A 228 3.57 10.09 7.62
N GLN A 229 4.06 11.12 8.30
CA GLN A 229 3.56 12.48 8.14
C GLN A 229 3.85 13.02 6.73
N ALA A 230 5.07 12.84 6.21
CA ALA A 230 5.43 13.25 4.86
C ALA A 230 4.57 12.54 3.78
N VAL A 231 4.30 11.24 3.96
CA VAL A 231 3.40 10.50 3.06
C VAL A 231 1.98 11.05 3.15
N ALA A 232 1.47 11.33 4.35
CA ALA A 232 0.12 11.89 4.52
C ALA A 232 -0.02 13.25 3.81
N GLU A 233 0.98 14.13 3.91
CA GLU A 233 1.00 15.42 3.22
C GLU A 233 0.96 15.29 1.70
N LEU A 234 1.70 14.33 1.12
CA LEU A 234 1.64 14.08 -0.33
C LEU A 234 0.31 13.45 -0.75
N MET A 235 -0.25 12.54 0.06
CA MET A 235 -1.56 11.94 -0.20
C MET A 235 -2.67 12.98 -0.21
N LEU A 236 -2.67 13.92 0.74
CA LEU A 236 -3.65 15.02 0.77
C LEU A 236 -3.57 15.90 -0.49
N LYS A 237 -2.36 16.20 -0.98
CA LYS A 237 -2.17 16.93 -2.25
C LYS A 237 -2.74 16.16 -3.43
N ALA A 238 -2.40 14.88 -3.56
CA ALA A 238 -2.90 14.04 -4.65
C ALA A 238 -4.43 13.83 -4.60
N LEU A 239 -5.01 13.72 -3.41
CA LEU A 239 -6.47 13.66 -3.23
C LEU A 239 -7.14 14.97 -3.65
N SER A 240 -6.54 16.12 -3.34
CA SER A 240 -7.03 17.41 -3.81
C SER A 240 -6.97 17.51 -5.34
N GLU A 241 -5.89 17.03 -5.97
CA GLU A 241 -5.78 16.95 -7.44
C GLU A 241 -6.85 16.01 -8.04
N ALA A 242 -7.20 14.93 -7.33
CA ALA A 242 -8.27 14.01 -7.71
C ALA A 242 -9.69 14.57 -7.47
N GLY A 243 -9.82 15.82 -7.00
CA GLY A 243 -11.10 16.48 -6.77
C GLY A 243 -11.73 16.24 -5.40
N VAL A 244 -10.99 15.69 -4.43
CA VAL A 244 -11.47 15.61 -3.04
C VAL A 244 -11.47 17.02 -2.43
N PRO A 245 -12.61 17.50 -1.89
CA PRO A 245 -12.68 18.82 -1.28
C PRO A 245 -11.72 18.94 -0.10
N SER A 246 -11.02 20.06 0.00
CA SER A 246 -10.29 20.40 1.22
C SER A 246 -11.28 20.62 2.38
N PRO A 247 -10.89 20.31 3.62
CA PRO A 247 -11.72 20.62 4.78
C PRO A 247 -11.99 22.13 4.85
N PRO A 248 -13.16 22.57 5.32
CA PRO A 248 -13.34 23.96 5.70
C PRO A 248 -12.32 24.31 6.80
N VAL A 249 -11.57 25.39 6.59
CA VAL A 249 -10.61 25.98 7.54
C VAL A 249 -11.34 26.49 8.78
#